data_AF-A0A2G9RGZ0-F1
#
_entry.id   AF-A0A2G9RGZ0-F1
#
_cell.length_a   1.000
_cell.length_b   1.000
_cell.length_c   1.000
_cell.angle_alpha   90.00
_cell.angle_beta   90.00
_cell.angle_gamma   90.00
#
_symmetry.space_group_name_H-M   'P 1'
#
loop_
_entity.id
_entity.type
_entity.pdbx_description
1 polymer ?
#
loop_
_entity_poly.entity_id
_entity_poly.type
_entity_poly.pdbx_seq_one_letter_code
_entity_poly.pdbx_strand_id
1 'polypeptide(L)'
;MKQLKDFEFMGQFIDRYRDMRNLREVINPLYRNKPARKASLEKLLQFMKAQVPDADIEFVDKKIGSLRSRNELNKVQASMRSGAAEKDVYVPILWYYNRMRFLESRLKPGNHFLHFHPPFPQPQLRLLRTNLALPYWKKLRSPAGARKTSARTRLWNVAARRRRG
;
A
#
# COMPACT_ATOMS: atom_id res chain seq x y z
N MET A 1 -27.98 19.88 7.50
CA MET A 1 -26.65 19.85 8.13
C MET A 1 -26.32 21.27 8.59
N LYS A 2 -26.23 21.52 9.90
CA LYS A 2 -25.79 22.82 10.43
C LYS A 2 -24.43 23.14 9.82
N GLN A 3 -24.31 24.31 9.20
CA GLN A 3 -23.12 24.64 8.42
C GLN A 3 -21.93 24.83 9.36
N LEU A 4 -20.93 23.97 9.24
CA LEU A 4 -19.59 24.16 9.82
C LEU A 4 -18.94 25.36 9.10
N LYS A 5 -19.37 26.58 9.46
CA LYS A 5 -18.93 27.84 8.84
C LYS A 5 -17.61 28.34 9.39
N ASP A 6 -17.19 27.83 10.55
CA ASP A 6 -15.95 28.26 11.18
C ASP A 6 -14.75 27.69 10.44
N PHE A 7 -14.07 28.59 9.72
CA PHE A 7 -12.87 28.27 8.98
C PHE A 7 -11.79 27.73 9.90
N GLU A 8 -11.61 28.30 11.09
CA GLU A 8 -10.64 27.78 12.06
C GLU A 8 -10.96 26.35 12.51
N PHE A 9 -12.23 26.07 12.80
CA PHE A 9 -12.67 24.74 13.22
C PHE A 9 -12.40 23.68 12.15
N MET A 10 -12.79 23.98 10.90
CA MET A 10 -12.53 23.09 9.78
C MET A 10 -11.02 22.92 9.51
N GLY A 11 -10.22 23.96 9.73
CA GLY A 11 -8.77 23.91 9.60
C GLY A 11 -8.16 22.95 10.61
N GLN A 12 -8.54 23.09 11.89
CA GLN A 12 -8.11 22.21 12.97
C GLN A 12 -8.58 20.77 12.77
N PHE A 13 -9.81 20.58 12.25
CA PHE A 13 -10.30 19.25 11.88
C PHE A 13 -9.38 18.58 10.86
N ILE A 14 -9.01 19.32 9.81
CA ILE A 14 -8.13 18.82 8.74
C ILE A 14 -6.73 18.52 9.28
N ASP A 15 -6.19 19.36 10.17
CA ASP A 15 -4.87 19.14 10.76
C ASP A 15 -4.87 17.88 11.65
N ARG A 16 -5.86 17.72 12.53
CA ARG A 16 -6.00 16.49 13.34
C ARG A 16 -6.18 15.25 12.47
N TYR A 17 -6.97 15.36 11.41
CA TYR A 17 -7.14 14.29 10.44
C TYR A 17 -5.84 13.97 9.68
N ARG A 18 -5.01 14.98 9.41
CA ARG A 18 -3.69 14.82 8.77
C ARG A 18 -2.75 13.97 9.62
N ASP A 19 -2.79 14.12 10.93
CA ASP A 19 -1.92 13.39 11.87
C ASP A 19 -2.34 11.92 12.03
N MET A 20 -3.63 11.62 11.83
CA MET A 20 -4.18 10.27 11.91
C MET A 20 -3.93 9.47 10.62
N ARG A 21 -2.65 9.18 10.35
CA ARG A 21 -2.19 8.44 9.16
C ARG A 21 -2.88 7.09 9.00
N ASN A 22 -3.22 6.42 10.10
CA ASN A 22 -3.93 5.14 10.14
C ASN A 22 -5.34 5.19 9.52
N LEU A 23 -5.93 6.37 9.36
CA LEU A 23 -7.22 6.52 8.69
C LEU A 23 -7.09 6.63 7.17
N ARG A 24 -5.95 7.06 6.63
CA ARG A 24 -5.78 7.41 5.20
C ARG A 24 -4.72 6.58 4.45
N GLU A 25 -3.65 6.18 5.12
CA GLU A 25 -2.50 5.52 4.49
C GLU A 25 -2.60 4.02 4.62
N VAL A 26 -2.78 3.34 3.48
CA VAL A 26 -2.89 1.88 3.42
C VAL A 26 -1.61 1.19 3.89
N ILE A 27 -0.47 1.86 3.76
CA ILE A 27 0.86 1.38 4.17
C ILE A 27 0.99 1.36 5.70
N ASN A 28 0.25 2.21 6.42
CA ASN A 28 0.34 2.27 7.87
C ASN A 28 -0.12 0.92 8.46
N PRO A 29 0.68 0.24 9.30
CA PRO A 29 0.31 -1.04 9.91
C PRO A 29 -1.03 -0.99 10.66
N LEU A 30 -1.36 0.17 11.25
CA LEU A 30 -2.60 0.40 11.98
C LEU A 30 -3.82 0.64 11.07
N TYR A 31 -3.64 0.73 9.75
CA TYR A 31 -4.73 0.93 8.79
C TYR A 31 -5.69 -0.26 8.71
N ARG A 32 -5.18 -1.48 8.87
CA ARG A 32 -6.02 -2.69 8.90
C ARG A 32 -6.52 -3.02 10.30
N ASN A 33 -5.94 -2.40 11.33
CA ASN A 33 -6.32 -2.61 12.71
C ASN A 33 -7.63 -1.85 13.02
N LYS A 34 -8.74 -2.60 13.11
CA LYS A 34 -10.08 -2.06 13.39
C LYS A 34 -10.15 -1.24 14.70
N PRO A 35 -9.69 -1.74 15.86
CA PRO A 35 -9.77 -0.95 17.09
C PRO A 35 -8.89 0.32 17.05
N ALA A 36 -7.69 0.26 16.46
CA ALA A 36 -6.84 1.44 16.32
C ALA A 36 -7.49 2.51 15.42
N ARG A 37 -8.17 2.10 14.34
CA ARG A 37 -8.93 3.03 13.49
C ARG A 37 -10.12 3.64 14.21
N LYS A 38 -10.88 2.81 14.95
CA LYS A 38 -12.01 3.29 15.73
C LYS A 38 -11.57 4.34 16.75
N ALA A 39 -10.48 4.09 17.47
CA ALA A 39 -9.92 5.03 18.43
C ALA A 39 -9.53 6.38 17.80
N SER A 40 -8.97 6.37 16.59
CA SER A 40 -8.70 7.61 15.85
C SER A 40 -9.98 8.34 15.41
N LEU A 41 -11.00 7.61 14.95
CA LEU A 41 -12.30 8.21 14.62
C LEU A 41 -12.99 8.80 15.87
N GLU A 42 -12.89 8.14 17.01
CA GLU A 42 -13.44 8.62 18.28
C GLU A 42 -12.76 9.93 18.73
N LYS A 43 -11.44 10.08 18.53
CA LYS A 43 -10.74 11.35 18.78
C LYS A 43 -11.26 12.49 17.90
N LEU A 44 -11.52 12.21 16.61
CA LEU A 44 -12.13 13.19 15.71
C LEU A 44 -13.57 13.49 16.08
N LEU A 45 -14.34 12.48 16.49
CA LEU A 45 -15.69 12.62 16.96
C LEU A 45 -15.77 13.53 18.18
N GLN A 46 -14.89 13.32 19.17
CA GLN A 46 -14.82 14.16 20.37
C GLN A 46 -14.60 15.63 20.01
N PHE A 47 -13.73 15.91 19.02
CA PHE A 47 -13.54 17.26 18.50
C PHE A 47 -14.80 17.78 17.77
N MET A 48 -15.48 16.93 17.00
CA MET A 48 -16.71 17.32 16.28
C MET A 48 -17.90 17.59 17.21
N LYS A 49 -17.97 16.91 18.36
CA LYS A 49 -19.01 17.13 19.36
C LYS A 49 -18.99 18.54 19.97
N ALA A 50 -17.84 19.23 19.94
CA ALA A 50 -17.75 20.62 20.36
C ALA A 50 -18.62 21.57 19.51
N GLN A 51 -18.91 21.23 18.25
CA GLN A 51 -19.79 22.03 17.38
C GLN A 51 -21.13 21.36 17.07
N VAL A 52 -21.12 20.03 16.96
CA VAL A 52 -22.30 19.25 16.64
C VAL A 52 -22.45 18.19 17.73
N PRO A 53 -23.16 18.48 18.83
CA PRO A 53 -23.26 17.55 19.96
C PRO A 53 -23.87 16.21 19.55
N ASP A 54 -24.78 16.20 18.58
CA ASP A 54 -25.42 15.01 18.01
C ASP A 54 -24.56 14.27 16.97
N ALA A 55 -23.29 14.64 16.83
CA ALA A 55 -22.39 13.96 15.92
C ALA A 55 -22.18 12.50 16.35
N ASP A 56 -22.14 11.63 15.35
CA ASP A 56 -21.79 10.21 15.49
C ASP A 56 -20.56 9.86 14.64
N ILE A 57 -19.97 8.68 14.86
CA ILE A 57 -18.84 8.16 14.09
C ILE A 57 -19.16 8.16 12.59
N GLU A 58 -20.38 7.80 12.19
CA GLU A 58 -20.80 7.86 10.79
C GLU A 58 -20.75 9.28 10.21
N PHE A 59 -21.05 10.30 11.02
CA PHE A 59 -20.97 11.69 10.60
C PHE A 59 -19.52 12.09 10.29
N VAL A 60 -18.58 11.67 11.14
CA VAL A 60 -17.14 11.87 10.94
C VAL A 60 -16.68 11.15 9.67
N ASP A 61 -17.09 9.90 9.48
CA ASP A 61 -16.70 9.11 8.30
C ASP A 61 -17.26 9.72 7.01
N LYS A 62 -18.53 10.16 7.00
CA LYS A 62 -19.13 10.90 5.88
C LYS A 62 -18.38 12.21 5.62
N LYS A 63 -17.94 12.91 6.68
CA LYS A 63 -17.16 14.15 6.55
C LYS A 63 -15.78 13.89 5.93
N ILE A 64 -15.07 12.86 6.39
CA ILE A 64 -13.79 12.41 5.82
C ILE A 64 -13.98 11.99 4.36
N GLY A 65 -15.03 11.21 4.07
CA GLY A 65 -15.39 10.79 2.72
C GLY A 65 -15.66 11.98 1.81
N SER A 66 -16.39 13.00 2.29
CA SER A 66 -16.62 14.25 1.58
C SER A 66 -15.32 15.01 1.29
N LEU A 67 -14.39 15.09 2.25
CA LEU A 67 -13.08 15.72 2.04
C LEU A 67 -12.25 14.99 0.98
N ARG A 68 -12.29 13.65 0.96
CA ARG A 68 -11.58 12.83 -0.04
C ARG A 68 -12.19 12.90 -1.44
N SER A 69 -13.52 12.92 -1.51
CA SER A 69 -14.28 12.95 -2.76
C SER A 69 -14.30 14.34 -3.39
N ARG A 70 -13.93 15.38 -2.62
CA ARG A 70 -14.24 16.75 -2.99
C ARG A 70 -13.62 17.17 -4.31
N ASN A 71 -14.52 17.63 -5.18
CA ASN A 71 -14.26 17.92 -6.57
C ASN A 71 -13.11 18.89 -6.84
N GLU A 72 -12.66 19.70 -5.88
CA GLU A 72 -11.54 20.61 -6.15
C GLU A 72 -10.20 19.89 -6.35
N LEU A 73 -9.87 18.89 -5.51
CA LEU A 73 -8.69 18.06 -5.74
C LEU A 73 -8.80 17.33 -7.09
N ASN A 74 -10.01 16.83 -7.40
CA ASN A 74 -10.27 16.16 -8.67
C ASN A 74 -10.20 17.13 -9.87
N LYS A 75 -10.62 18.40 -9.71
CA LYS A 75 -10.59 19.44 -10.76
C LYS A 75 -9.17 19.89 -11.05
N VAL A 76 -8.36 20.16 -10.02
CA VAL A 76 -6.93 20.45 -10.19
C VAL A 76 -6.25 19.27 -10.88
N GLN A 77 -6.51 18.06 -10.40
CA GLN A 77 -5.92 16.86 -10.98
C GLN A 77 -6.38 16.60 -12.42
N ALA A 78 -7.65 16.86 -12.75
CA ALA A 78 -8.20 16.72 -14.09
C ALA A 78 -7.59 17.73 -15.05
N SER A 79 -7.47 19.00 -14.63
CA SER A 79 -6.81 20.07 -15.37
C SER A 79 -5.34 19.75 -15.64
N MET A 80 -4.61 19.22 -14.66
CA MET A 80 -3.23 18.74 -14.85
C MET A 80 -3.14 17.55 -15.83
N ARG A 81 -4.12 16.63 -15.81
CA ARG A 81 -4.14 15.43 -16.66
C ARG A 81 -4.51 15.73 -18.11
N SER A 82 -5.30 16.78 -18.36
CA SER A 82 -5.70 17.19 -19.71
C SER A 82 -4.59 17.91 -20.50
N GLY A 83 -3.36 17.96 -19.98
CA GLY A 83 -2.23 18.60 -20.64
C GLY A 83 -2.36 20.13 -20.72
N ALA A 84 -3.08 20.72 -19.76
CA ALA A 84 -3.19 22.17 -19.65
C ALA A 84 -1.78 22.79 -19.59
N ALA A 85 -1.53 23.83 -20.39
CA ALA A 85 -0.34 24.66 -20.23
C ALA A 85 -0.32 25.23 -18.79
N GLU A 86 0.85 25.58 -18.26
CA GLU A 86 1.03 26.05 -16.87
C GLU A 86 0.05 27.18 -16.46
N LYS A 87 -0.49 27.91 -17.44
CA LYS A 87 -1.46 29.01 -17.30
C LYS A 87 -2.94 28.57 -17.19
N ASP A 88 -3.28 27.33 -17.57
CA ASP A 88 -4.65 26.78 -17.60
C ASP A 88 -4.94 25.79 -16.45
N VAL A 89 -4.03 25.72 -15.46
CA VAL A 89 -4.24 24.91 -14.26
C VAL A 89 -5.37 25.52 -13.44
N TYR A 90 -6.42 24.73 -13.17
CA TYR A 90 -7.55 25.17 -12.34
C TYR A 90 -7.07 25.65 -10.97
N VAL A 91 -7.44 26.88 -10.60
CA VAL A 91 -7.15 27.47 -9.28
C VAL A 91 -8.26 27.10 -8.30
N PRO A 92 -7.95 26.39 -7.19
CA PRO A 92 -8.92 26.06 -6.16
C PRO A 92 -9.52 27.32 -5.51
N ILE A 93 -10.84 27.35 -5.36
CA ILE A 93 -11.57 28.46 -4.74
C ILE A 93 -11.64 28.28 -3.21
N LEU A 94 -11.37 27.07 -2.73
CA LEU A 94 -11.50 26.74 -1.33
C LEU A 94 -10.27 27.12 -0.49
N TRP A 95 -10.53 27.90 0.56
CA TRP A 95 -9.50 28.40 1.47
C TRP A 95 -8.62 27.31 2.13
N TYR A 96 -9.14 26.11 2.37
CA TYR A 96 -8.40 24.99 2.99
C TYR A 96 -7.79 24.01 1.98
N TYR A 97 -7.83 24.32 0.69
CA TYR A 97 -7.21 23.48 -0.32
C TYR A 97 -5.75 23.15 0.03
N ASN A 98 -4.97 24.18 0.42
CA ASN A 98 -3.56 24.03 0.80
C ASN A 98 -3.36 23.04 1.96
N ARG A 99 -4.27 23.04 2.94
CA ARG A 99 -4.24 22.11 4.08
C ARG A 99 -4.61 20.68 3.68
N MET A 100 -5.37 20.50 2.59
CA MET A 100 -5.77 19.17 2.08
C MET A 100 -4.80 18.54 1.10
N ARG A 101 -3.71 19.22 0.69
CA ARG A 101 -2.75 18.67 -0.28
C ARG A 101 -2.15 17.33 0.11
N PHE A 102 -2.09 16.99 1.39
CA PHE A 102 -1.61 15.67 1.82
C PHE A 102 -2.45 14.51 1.26
N LEU A 103 -3.69 14.76 0.85
CA LEU A 103 -4.56 13.77 0.22
C LEU A 103 -4.16 13.46 -1.24
N GLU A 104 -3.44 14.38 -1.91
CA GLU A 104 -2.92 14.17 -3.28
C GLU A 104 -1.89 13.02 -3.34
N SER A 105 -1.14 12.81 -2.24
CA SER A 105 -0.10 11.77 -2.15
C SER A 105 -0.58 10.34 -2.47
N ARG A 106 -1.89 10.08 -2.32
CA ARG A 106 -2.53 8.78 -2.59
C ARG A 106 -2.77 8.52 -4.08
N LEU A 107 -2.79 9.56 -4.91
CA LEU A 107 -3.21 9.50 -6.32
C LEU A 107 -2.05 9.48 -7.33
N LYS A 108 -0.79 9.45 -6.87
CA LYS A 108 0.35 9.11 -7.73
C LYS A 108 0.50 7.59 -7.78
N PRO A 109 0.00 6.88 -8.81
CA PRO A 109 0.42 5.51 -9.06
C PRO A 109 1.90 5.57 -9.45
N GLY A 110 2.75 4.99 -8.60
CA GLY A 110 4.16 4.79 -8.92
C GLY A 110 5.11 5.71 -8.17
N ASN A 111 5.27 5.49 -6.85
CA ASN A 111 6.55 5.66 -6.14
C ASN A 111 6.53 5.17 -4.67
N HIS A 112 5.52 4.41 -4.23
CA HIS A 112 5.55 3.79 -2.90
C HIS A 112 6.33 2.46 -2.83
N PHE A 113 6.86 1.99 -3.97
CA PHE A 113 7.72 0.79 -4.02
C PHE A 113 9.22 1.08 -3.90
N LEU A 114 9.66 2.35 -3.90
CA LEU A 114 11.10 2.66 -3.88
C LEU A 114 11.74 2.75 -2.48
N HIS A 115 10.98 2.55 -1.39
CA HIS A 115 11.56 2.51 -0.03
C HIS A 115 11.66 1.09 0.58
N PHE A 116 11.47 0.05 -0.23
CA PHE A 116 11.92 -1.30 0.11
C PHE A 116 12.57 -1.95 -1.12
N HIS A 117 13.67 -1.36 -1.58
CA HIS A 117 14.73 -2.20 -2.13
C HIS A 117 15.54 -2.71 -0.93
N PRO A 118 15.47 -4.00 -0.55
CA PRO A 118 16.69 -4.60 -0.02
C PRO A 118 17.78 -4.35 -1.06
N PRO A 119 19.04 -4.08 -0.67
CA PRO A 119 20.09 -3.87 -1.65
C PRO A 119 20.12 -5.12 -2.53
N PHE A 120 19.65 -4.99 -3.76
CA PHE A 120 19.87 -5.98 -4.78
C PHE A 120 21.40 -6.03 -4.89
N PRO A 121 22.07 -7.14 -4.57
CA PRO A 121 23.50 -7.18 -4.75
C PRO A 121 23.75 -6.96 -6.23
N GLN A 122 24.52 -5.92 -6.55
CA GLN A 122 24.92 -5.65 -7.92
C GLN A 122 25.53 -6.93 -8.51
N PRO A 123 25.22 -7.30 -9.75
CA PRO A 123 25.91 -8.38 -10.42
C PRO A 123 27.32 -7.90 -10.72
N GLN A 124 28.24 -8.07 -9.77
CA GLN A 124 29.65 -7.97 -10.06
C GLN A 124 29.98 -9.04 -11.09
N LEU A 125 30.44 -8.58 -12.25
CA LEU A 125 30.92 -9.44 -13.31
C LEU A 125 32.00 -10.38 -12.77
N ARG A 126 31.69 -11.68 -12.89
CA ARG A 126 32.63 -12.80 -13.06
C ARG A 126 33.73 -12.95 -12.02
N LEU A 127 33.45 -13.76 -11.00
CA LEU A 127 34.43 -14.77 -10.58
C LEU A 127 34.13 -16.07 -11.33
N LEU A 128 35.13 -16.52 -12.07
CA LEU A 128 35.15 -17.78 -12.82
C LEU A 128 35.03 -18.94 -11.83
N ARG A 129 33.81 -19.33 -11.46
CA ARG A 129 33.59 -20.56 -10.70
C ARG A 129 33.63 -21.71 -11.67
N THR A 130 34.82 -22.26 -11.87
CA THR A 130 35.08 -23.49 -12.60
C THR A 130 34.21 -24.60 -12.00
N ASN A 131 33.10 -24.92 -12.67
CA ASN A 131 32.41 -26.18 -12.41
C ASN A 131 33.26 -27.27 -13.06
N LEU A 132 34.24 -27.76 -12.31
CA LEU A 132 34.83 -29.06 -12.57
C LEU A 132 33.69 -30.08 -12.62
N ALA A 133 33.53 -30.62 -13.82
CA ALA A 133 32.60 -31.64 -14.22
C ALA A 133 32.31 -32.65 -13.11
N LEU A 134 31.07 -32.68 -12.62
CA LEU A 134 30.51 -33.86 -12.00
C LEU A 134 29.30 -34.30 -12.80
N PRO A 135 29.32 -35.52 -13.38
CA PRO A 135 28.26 -35.98 -14.25
C PRO A 135 26.96 -36.21 -13.47
N TYR A 136 25.85 -35.95 -14.15
CA TYR A 136 24.46 -35.92 -13.66
C TYR A 136 24.04 -37.07 -12.73
N TRP A 137 24.63 -38.26 -12.89
CA TRP A 137 24.30 -39.45 -12.09
C TRP A 137 24.86 -39.45 -10.66
N LYS A 138 25.78 -38.54 -10.31
CA LYS A 138 26.21 -38.33 -8.91
C LYS A 138 25.16 -37.61 -8.04
N LYS A 139 24.11 -37.02 -8.64
CA LYS A 139 22.98 -36.38 -7.91
C LYS A 139 21.90 -37.37 -7.43
N LEU A 140 22.01 -38.66 -7.76
CA LEU A 140 21.00 -39.68 -7.43
C LEU A 140 21.40 -40.63 -6.28
N ARG A 141 22.41 -40.28 -5.50
CA ARG A 141 22.78 -41.08 -4.32
C ARG A 141 21.94 -40.64 -3.12
N SER A 142 20.98 -41.47 -2.71
CA SER A 142 20.28 -41.28 -1.43
C SER A 142 21.28 -41.34 -0.27
N PRO A 143 21.11 -40.56 0.80
CA PRO A 143 21.94 -40.67 2.00
C PRO A 143 21.89 -42.12 2.52
N ALA A 144 23.04 -42.65 2.95
CA ALA A 144 23.12 -43.99 3.52
C ALA A 144 22.19 -44.06 4.75
N GLY A 145 21.19 -44.95 4.70
CA GLY A 145 20.20 -45.15 5.76
C GLY A 145 18.73 -44.87 5.37
N ALA A 146 18.45 -44.28 4.22
CA ALA A 146 17.07 -44.02 3.81
C ALA A 146 16.37 -45.29 3.27
N ARG A 147 15.35 -45.80 3.99
CA ARG A 147 14.49 -46.91 3.52
C ARG A 147 13.70 -46.47 2.28
N LYS A 148 13.81 -47.24 1.19
CA LYS A 148 13.10 -46.99 -0.07
C LYS A 148 11.63 -47.41 0.08
N THR A 149 10.68 -46.51 -0.17
CA THR A 149 9.25 -46.83 -0.20
C THR A 149 8.87 -47.53 -1.51
N SER A 150 7.88 -48.44 -1.45
CA SER A 150 7.43 -49.32 -2.54
C SER A 150 7.17 -48.61 -3.89
N ALA A 151 6.60 -47.40 -3.85
CA ALA A 151 6.32 -46.60 -5.06
C ALA A 151 7.60 -46.19 -5.82
N ARG A 152 8.71 -45.95 -5.10
CA ARG A 152 9.98 -45.49 -5.69
C ARG A 152 10.78 -46.65 -6.32
N THR A 153 10.56 -47.88 -5.85
CA THR A 153 11.14 -49.09 -6.45
C THR A 153 10.52 -49.40 -7.81
N ARG A 154 9.21 -49.16 -7.97
CA ARG A 154 8.50 -49.39 -9.25
C ARG A 154 9.01 -48.47 -10.37
N LEU A 155 9.25 -47.18 -10.08
CA LEU A 155 9.80 -46.22 -11.05
C LEU A 155 11.23 -46.58 -11.51
N TRP A 156 12.07 -47.09 -10.61
CA TRP A 156 13.43 -47.54 -10.97
C TRP A 156 13.42 -48.75 -11.92
N ASN A 157 12.52 -49.71 -11.70
CA ASN A 157 12.43 -50.91 -12.54
C ASN A 157 11.89 -50.62 -13.95
N VAL A 158 10.98 -49.64 -14.10
CA VAL A 158 10.51 -49.18 -15.43
C VAL A 158 11.63 -48.48 -16.20
N ALA A 159 12.42 -47.64 -15.55
CA ALA A 159 13.54 -46.94 -16.19
C ALA A 159 14.68 -47.87 -16.60
N ALA A 160 14.96 -48.92 -15.83
CA ALA A 160 16.00 -49.90 -16.14
C ALA A 160 15.64 -50.82 -17.32
N ARG A 161 14.34 -51.06 -17.57
CA ARG A 161 13.87 -51.92 -18.65
C ARG A 161 13.93 -51.23 -20.03
N ARG A 162 13.87 -49.89 -20.09
CA ARG A 162 14.03 -49.09 -21.31
C ARG A 162 15.48 -48.93 -21.81
N ARG A 163 16.48 -49.42 -21.06
CA ARG A 163 17.90 -49.25 -21.40
C ARG A 163 18.60 -50.55 -21.85
N ARG A 164 17.84 -51.64 -22.01
CA ARG A 164 18.29 -52.96 -22.52
C ARG A 164 17.41 -53.45 -23.67
N GLY A 165 17.05 -52.52 -24.56
CA GLY A 165 16.56 -52.78 -25.91
C GLY A 165 17.46 -52.01 -26.86
#